data_AF-A0A9P8AG25-F1
#
_entry.id   AF-A0A9P8AG25-F1
#
_cell.length_a   1.000
_cell.length_b   1.000
_cell.length_c   1.000
_cell.angle_alpha   90.00
_cell.angle_beta   90.00
_cell.angle_gamma   90.00
#
_symmetry.space_group_name_H-M   'P 1'
#
loop_
_entity.id
_entity.type
_entity.pdbx_description
1 polymer ?
#
loop_
_entity_poly.entity_id
_entity_poly.type
_entity_poly.pdbx_seq_one_letter_code
_entity_poly.pdbx_strand_id
1 'polypeptide(L)'
;MANVADFDLLKNTHVDIGDLLWTKPEYRDAMRLHFGLLRAHEEKTHCNVEIKRLVTFMIDDHADYQVAIRRSELTDPDLAAELRRQSQYRSQLHGQIAEHLALTSKLEGFTGTLLPGKQNGRDSAITLSVPLPSWSTEVLGIWRASDGTYRSMFIRPNETERSQLAQQEFAHRNVNEGGILKLMEWLDLN
;
A
#
# COMPACT_ATOMS: atom_id res chain seq x y z
N MET A 1 15.24 13.39 -30.11
CA MET A 1 15.76 13.63 -28.74
C MET A 1 16.01 15.12 -28.63
N ALA A 2 15.38 15.82 -27.69
CA ALA A 2 15.59 17.26 -27.50
C ALA A 2 16.86 17.45 -26.65
N ASN A 3 17.81 18.25 -27.14
CA ASN A 3 19.00 18.62 -26.39
C ASN A 3 18.71 19.91 -25.60
N VAL A 4 19.18 19.99 -24.35
CA VAL A 4 18.96 21.18 -23.49
C VAL A 4 19.59 22.43 -24.12
N ALA A 5 20.64 22.25 -24.93
CA ALA A 5 21.30 23.30 -25.71
C ALA A 5 20.42 23.91 -26.82
N ASP A 6 19.33 23.25 -27.23
CA ASP A 6 18.44 23.72 -28.31
C ASP A 6 17.42 24.76 -27.82
N PHE A 7 17.30 24.97 -26.50
CA PHE A 7 16.38 25.94 -25.93
C PHE A 7 17.06 27.31 -25.82
N ASP A 8 16.91 28.15 -26.85
CA ASP A 8 17.41 29.54 -26.90
C ASP A 8 17.00 30.39 -25.68
N LEU A 9 15.89 30.05 -25.02
CA LEU A 9 15.42 30.69 -23.78
C LEU A 9 16.45 30.63 -22.63
N LEU A 10 17.30 29.60 -22.63
CA LEU A 10 18.30 29.35 -21.59
C LEU A 10 19.65 30.05 -21.86
N LYS A 11 19.84 30.65 -23.05
CA LYS A 11 21.10 31.34 -23.40
C LYS A 11 21.25 32.73 -22.76
N ASN A 12 20.16 33.33 -22.27
CA ASN A 12 20.16 34.68 -21.69
C ASN A 12 20.37 34.72 -20.17
N THR A 13 20.60 33.57 -19.53
CA THR A 13 21.05 33.53 -18.14
C THR A 13 22.57 33.52 -18.10
N HIS A 14 23.20 34.41 -17.34
CA HIS A 14 24.66 34.56 -17.22
C HIS A 14 25.42 33.32 -16.69
N VAL A 15 24.73 32.20 -16.48
CA VAL A 15 25.29 30.92 -16.03
C VAL A 15 25.17 29.94 -17.18
N ASP A 16 26.29 29.36 -17.63
CA ASP A 16 26.26 28.25 -18.59
C ASP A 16 25.68 27.02 -17.90
N ILE A 17 24.41 26.73 -18.20
CA ILE A 17 23.68 25.61 -17.63
C ILE A 17 24.26 24.27 -18.16
N GLY A 18 24.92 24.28 -19.32
CA GLY A 18 25.57 23.10 -19.90
C GLY A 18 26.73 22.57 -19.08
N ASP A 19 27.36 23.42 -18.27
CA ASP A 19 28.50 23.04 -17.41
C ASP A 19 28.08 22.49 -16.05
N LEU A 20 26.81 22.67 -15.66
CA LEU A 20 26.30 22.20 -14.38
C LEU A 20 26.24 20.67 -14.34
N LEU A 21 26.63 20.06 -13.22
CA LEU A 21 26.70 18.60 -13.13
C LEU A 21 25.35 17.91 -13.41
N TRP A 22 24.22 18.53 -13.07
CA TRP A 22 22.89 17.95 -13.31
C TRP A 22 22.45 17.96 -14.78
N THR A 23 23.14 18.66 -15.70
CA THR A 23 22.84 18.60 -17.14
C THR A 23 23.59 17.48 -17.86
N LYS A 24 24.72 17.04 -17.31
CA LYS A 24 25.48 15.90 -17.80
C LYS A 24 24.64 14.61 -17.76
N PRO A 25 24.53 13.84 -18.85
CA PRO A 25 23.68 12.66 -18.93
C PRO A 25 23.92 11.64 -17.81
N GLU A 26 25.19 11.40 -17.47
CA GLU A 26 25.61 10.41 -16.48
C GLU A 26 25.02 10.73 -15.09
N TYR A 27 25.05 12.01 -14.72
CA TYR A 27 24.51 12.49 -13.45
C TYR A 27 22.98 12.49 -13.44
N ARG A 28 22.32 12.76 -14.57
CA ARG A 28 20.85 12.63 -14.68
C ARG A 28 20.41 11.19 -14.52
N ASP A 29 21.12 10.25 -15.12
CA ASP A 29 20.82 8.83 -14.98
C ASP A 29 21.05 8.35 -13.53
N ALA A 30 22.16 8.76 -12.92
CA ALA A 30 22.41 8.49 -11.50
C ALA A 30 21.32 9.09 -10.59
N MET A 31 20.93 10.33 -10.85
CA MET A 31 19.89 11.03 -10.07
C MET A 31 18.51 10.40 -10.26
N ARG A 32 18.18 9.96 -11.49
CA ARG A 32 16.94 9.22 -11.78
C ARG A 32 16.90 7.90 -11.01
N LEU A 33 18.01 7.15 -11.00
CA LEU A 33 18.09 5.90 -10.23
C LEU A 33 17.96 6.17 -8.73
N HIS A 34 18.68 7.16 -8.21
CA HIS A 34 18.65 7.52 -6.79
C HIS A 34 17.24 7.90 -6.33
N PHE A 35 16.56 8.82 -7.02
CA PHE A 35 15.20 9.20 -6.66
C PHE A 35 14.18 8.09 -6.93
N GLY A 36 14.42 7.24 -7.94
CA GLY A 36 13.62 6.05 -8.17
C GLY A 36 13.68 5.09 -6.98
N LEU A 37 14.87 4.88 -6.42
CA LEU A 37 15.05 4.08 -5.21
C LEU A 37 14.38 4.71 -4.00
N LEU A 38 14.57 6.01 -3.75
CA LEU A 38 13.90 6.71 -2.64
C LEU A 38 12.38 6.56 -2.72
N ARG A 39 11.81 6.81 -3.92
CA ARG A 39 10.38 6.67 -4.14
C ARG A 39 9.88 5.24 -3.99
N ALA A 40 10.68 4.24 -4.38
CA ALA A 40 10.30 2.84 -4.17
C ALA A 40 10.16 2.49 -2.68
N HIS A 41 10.99 3.07 -1.81
CA HIS A 41 10.87 2.87 -0.36
C HIS A 41 9.61 3.53 0.22
N GLU A 42 9.29 4.74 -0.23
CA GLU A 42 8.04 5.43 0.11
C GLU A 42 6.83 4.61 -0.37
N GLU A 43 6.83 4.18 -1.62
CA GLU A 43 5.72 3.46 -2.24
C GLU A 43 5.46 2.12 -1.55
N LYS A 44 6.52 1.41 -1.13
CA LYS A 44 6.38 0.20 -0.30
C LYS A 44 5.55 0.48 0.96
N THR A 45 5.80 1.61 1.62
CA THR A 45 5.11 2.00 2.85
C THR A 45 3.66 2.38 2.58
N HIS A 46 3.42 3.11 1.48
CA HIS A 46 2.07 3.44 1.01
C HIS A 46 1.26 2.19 0.63
N CYS A 47 1.88 1.24 -0.09
CA CYS A 47 1.26 -0.01 -0.48
C CYS A 47 0.79 -0.83 0.73
N ASN A 48 1.58 -0.87 1.82
CA ASN A 48 1.15 -1.54 3.06
C ASN A 48 -0.14 -0.93 3.66
N VAL A 49 -0.28 0.40 3.61
CA VAL A 49 -1.49 1.09 4.08
C VAL A 49 -2.67 0.77 3.17
N GLU A 50 -2.44 0.76 1.86
CA GLU A 50 -3.49 0.51 0.88
C GLU A 50 -3.97 -0.95 0.90
N ILE A 51 -3.09 -1.92 1.11
CA ILE A 51 -3.46 -3.32 1.34
C ILE A 51 -4.44 -3.44 2.51
N LYS A 52 -4.14 -2.78 3.64
CA LYS A 52 -5.03 -2.78 4.80
C LYS A 52 -6.38 -2.14 4.50
N ARG A 53 -6.39 -1.02 3.76
CA ARG A 53 -7.62 -0.35 3.34
C ARG A 53 -8.45 -1.22 2.41
N LEU A 54 -7.80 -1.88 1.46
CA LEU A 54 -8.45 -2.79 0.52
C LEU A 54 -9.13 -3.96 1.23
N VAL A 55 -8.44 -4.63 2.17
CA VAL A 55 -9.07 -5.70 2.97
C VAL A 55 -10.27 -5.18 3.76
N THR A 56 -10.13 -3.98 4.36
CA THR A 56 -11.24 -3.34 5.10
C THR A 56 -12.44 -3.10 4.19
N PHE A 57 -12.21 -2.50 3.02
CA PHE A 57 -13.22 -2.25 2.01
C PHE A 57 -13.92 -3.53 1.55
N MET A 58 -13.17 -4.61 1.28
CA MET A 58 -13.74 -5.88 0.83
C MET A 58 -14.67 -6.53 1.87
N ILE A 59 -14.33 -6.41 3.16
CA ILE A 59 -15.16 -6.93 4.26
C ILE A 59 -16.40 -6.05 4.46
N ASP A 60 -16.23 -4.74 4.43
CA ASP A 60 -17.33 -3.78 4.60
C ASP A 60 -18.33 -3.87 3.43
N ASP A 61 -17.85 -4.01 2.20
CA ASP A 61 -18.66 -4.25 1.00
C ASP A 61 -19.48 -5.53 1.14
N HIS A 62 -18.89 -6.62 1.63
CA HIS A 62 -19.62 -7.86 1.90
C HIS A 62 -20.75 -7.63 2.91
N ALA A 63 -20.47 -6.94 4.02
CA ALA A 63 -21.48 -6.63 5.03
C ALA A 63 -22.62 -5.77 4.48
N ASP A 64 -22.32 -4.79 3.63
CA ASP A 64 -23.31 -3.93 2.99
C ASP A 64 -24.25 -4.73 2.10
N TYR A 65 -23.73 -5.62 1.26
CA TYR A 65 -24.55 -6.50 0.45
C TYR A 65 -25.45 -7.40 1.30
N GLN A 66 -24.92 -8.01 2.36
CA GLN A 66 -25.70 -8.90 3.22
C GLN A 66 -26.85 -8.18 3.92
N VAL A 67 -26.61 -6.96 4.42
CA VAL A 67 -27.67 -6.14 5.02
C VAL A 67 -28.68 -5.68 3.98
N ALA A 68 -28.23 -5.25 2.79
CA ALA A 68 -29.12 -4.83 1.71
C ALA A 68 -30.01 -5.97 1.21
N ILE A 69 -29.46 -7.18 1.09
CA ILE A 69 -30.21 -8.39 0.72
C ILE A 69 -31.30 -8.66 1.76
N ARG A 70 -30.96 -8.74 3.06
CA ARG A 70 -31.94 -8.99 4.13
C ARG A 70 -33.07 -7.95 4.18
N ARG A 71 -32.74 -6.68 3.93
CA ARG A 71 -33.75 -5.60 3.87
C ARG A 71 -34.66 -5.73 2.65
N SER A 72 -34.08 -6.04 1.50
CA SER A 72 -34.81 -6.14 0.23
C SER A 72 -35.66 -7.40 0.17
N GLU A 73 -35.25 -8.51 0.80
CA GLU A 73 -36.02 -9.76 0.87
C GLU A 73 -37.48 -9.56 1.34
N LEU A 74 -37.71 -8.59 2.23
CA LEU A 74 -39.04 -8.30 2.77
C LEU A 74 -39.87 -7.35 1.90
N THR A 75 -39.22 -6.54 1.06
CA THR A 75 -39.87 -5.44 0.32
C THR A 75 -39.97 -5.73 -1.17
N ASP A 76 -38.88 -6.27 -1.74
CA ASP A 76 -38.72 -6.53 -3.17
C ASP A 76 -37.81 -7.78 -3.36
N PRO A 77 -38.42 -8.97 -3.54
CA PRO A 77 -37.67 -10.22 -3.70
C PRO A 77 -36.86 -10.28 -5.00
N ASP A 78 -37.28 -9.57 -6.05
CA ASP A 78 -36.57 -9.55 -7.34
C ASP A 78 -35.28 -8.73 -7.20
N LEU A 79 -35.35 -7.57 -6.55
CA LEU A 79 -34.15 -6.80 -6.18
C LEU A 79 -33.21 -7.61 -5.28
N ALA A 80 -33.74 -8.35 -4.31
CA ALA A 80 -32.94 -9.20 -3.44
C ALA A 80 -32.22 -10.31 -4.24
N ALA A 81 -32.86 -10.89 -5.25
CA ALA A 81 -32.24 -11.88 -6.13
C ALA A 81 -31.07 -11.28 -6.93
N GLU A 82 -31.22 -10.09 -7.49
CA GLU A 82 -30.15 -9.38 -8.20
C GLU A 82 -28.99 -9.00 -7.28
N LEU A 83 -29.28 -8.50 -6.07
CA LEU A 83 -28.25 -8.19 -5.08
C LEU A 83 -27.44 -9.43 -4.67
N ARG A 84 -28.10 -10.60 -4.52
CA ARG A 84 -27.39 -11.86 -4.26
C ARG A 84 -26.46 -12.25 -5.41
N ARG A 85 -26.92 -12.14 -6.66
CA ARG A 85 -26.09 -12.42 -7.84
C ARG A 85 -24.86 -11.52 -7.86
N GLN A 86 -25.03 -10.22 -7.64
CA GLN A 86 -23.94 -9.27 -7.61
C GLN A 86 -22.97 -9.53 -6.44
N SER A 87 -23.50 -9.85 -5.26
CA SER A 87 -22.70 -10.18 -4.07
C SER A 87 -21.83 -11.42 -4.29
N GLN A 88 -22.37 -12.46 -4.93
CA GLN A 88 -21.62 -13.67 -5.30
C GLN A 88 -20.48 -13.37 -6.27
N TYR A 89 -20.76 -12.61 -7.33
CA TYR A 89 -19.75 -12.20 -8.30
C TYR A 89 -18.61 -11.42 -7.63
N ARG A 90 -18.94 -10.43 -6.80
CA ARG A 90 -17.93 -9.65 -6.08
C ARG A 90 -17.16 -10.49 -5.08
N SER A 91 -17.80 -11.45 -4.41
CA SER A 91 -17.12 -12.37 -3.51
C SER A 91 -16.08 -13.23 -4.22
N GLN A 92 -16.32 -13.62 -5.48
CA GLN A 92 -15.32 -14.35 -6.28
C GLN A 92 -14.13 -13.47 -6.63
N LEU A 93 -14.37 -12.23 -7.08
CA LEU A 93 -13.31 -11.26 -7.35
C LEU A 93 -12.49 -10.96 -6.08
N HIS A 94 -13.17 -10.76 -4.96
CA HIS A 94 -12.52 -10.53 -3.68
C HIS A 94 -11.68 -11.74 -3.25
N GLY A 95 -12.11 -12.97 -3.56
CA GLY A 95 -11.31 -14.18 -3.36
C GLY A 95 -9.98 -14.14 -4.12
N GLN A 96 -10.02 -13.82 -5.43
CA GLN A 96 -8.81 -13.70 -6.25
C GLN A 96 -7.88 -12.59 -5.76
N ILE A 97 -8.44 -11.45 -5.33
CA ILE A 97 -7.66 -10.37 -4.73
C ILE A 97 -7.01 -10.85 -3.44
N ALA A 98 -7.75 -11.54 -2.57
CA ALA A 98 -7.24 -12.08 -1.31
C ALA A 98 -6.08 -13.07 -1.53
N GLU A 99 -6.14 -13.91 -2.56
CA GLU A 99 -5.04 -14.81 -2.93
C GLU A 99 -3.77 -14.02 -3.29
N HIS A 100 -3.89 -12.99 -4.13
CA HIS A 100 -2.75 -12.12 -4.47
C HIS A 100 -2.20 -11.38 -3.24
N LEU A 101 -3.06 -10.94 -2.33
CA LEU A 101 -2.63 -10.31 -1.08
C LEU A 101 -1.90 -11.30 -0.17
N ALA A 102 -2.36 -12.54 -0.09
CA ALA A 102 -1.69 -13.61 0.65
C ALA A 102 -0.32 -13.94 0.06
N LEU A 103 -0.18 -13.96 -1.28
CA LEU A 103 1.12 -14.09 -1.95
C LEU A 103 2.03 -12.89 -1.68
N THR A 104 1.49 -11.67 -1.76
CA THR A 104 2.22 -10.44 -1.48
C THR A 104 2.76 -10.41 -0.05
N SER A 105 2.00 -10.90 0.93
CA SER A 105 2.46 -10.99 2.31
C SER A 105 3.62 -11.96 2.55
N LYS A 106 3.87 -12.88 1.61
CA LYS A 106 4.98 -13.84 1.66
C LYS A 106 6.24 -13.33 0.98
N LEU A 107 6.18 -12.18 0.30
CA LEU A 107 7.35 -11.59 -0.34
C LEU A 107 8.35 -11.10 0.71
N GLU A 108 9.63 -11.28 0.40
CA GLU A 108 10.71 -10.76 1.24
C GLU A 108 10.60 -9.25 1.37
N GLY A 109 10.72 -8.75 2.61
CA GLY A 109 10.60 -7.34 2.91
C GLY A 109 9.15 -6.84 3.05
N PHE A 110 8.12 -7.68 2.93
CA PHE A 110 6.77 -7.28 3.33
C PHE A 110 6.71 -6.94 4.81
N THR A 111 6.18 -5.76 5.12
CA THR A 111 6.12 -5.19 6.49
C THR A 111 4.69 -4.77 6.88
N GLY A 112 3.74 -4.96 5.97
CA GLY A 112 2.34 -4.60 6.16
C GLY A 112 1.57 -5.60 7.01
N THR A 113 0.25 -5.46 7.01
CA THR A 113 -0.66 -6.39 7.67
C THR A 113 -1.87 -6.64 6.79
N LEU A 114 -2.34 -7.89 6.76
CA LEU A 114 -3.60 -8.24 6.11
C LEU A 114 -4.78 -8.13 7.08
N LEU A 115 -4.56 -7.74 8.33
CA LEU A 115 -5.65 -7.52 9.27
C LEU A 115 -6.43 -6.26 8.85
N PRO A 116 -7.77 -6.33 8.77
CA PRO A 116 -8.58 -5.18 8.43
C PRO A 116 -8.42 -4.07 9.47
N GLY A 117 -8.55 -2.84 8.99
CA GLY A 117 -8.64 -1.64 9.81
C GLY A 117 -10.06 -1.30 10.20
N LYS A 118 -10.25 -0.03 10.54
CA LYS A 118 -11.56 0.56 10.83
C LYS A 118 -11.79 1.70 9.83
N GLN A 119 -12.92 1.68 9.14
CA GLN A 119 -13.32 2.81 8.30
C GLN A 119 -13.86 3.94 9.17
N ASN A 120 -13.34 5.15 8.97
CA ASN A 120 -13.83 6.33 9.66
C ASN A 120 -15.25 6.68 9.18
N GLY A 121 -16.16 6.95 10.11
CA GLY A 121 -17.55 7.31 9.82
C GLY A 121 -18.49 6.14 9.53
N ARG A 122 -17.98 4.89 9.49
CA ARG A 122 -18.82 3.69 9.33
C ARG A 122 -19.27 3.14 10.68
N ASP A 123 -20.52 2.72 10.76
CA ASP A 123 -21.01 1.97 11.91
C ASP A 123 -20.43 0.55 11.89
N SER A 124 -19.55 0.28 12.86
CA SER A 124 -18.91 -1.03 13.00
C SER A 124 -19.90 -2.14 13.35
N ALA A 125 -21.08 -1.80 13.88
CA ALA A 125 -22.13 -2.77 14.19
C ALA A 125 -22.63 -3.51 12.93
N ILE A 126 -22.67 -2.83 11.79
CA ILE A 126 -23.08 -3.43 10.51
C ILE A 126 -22.14 -4.59 10.17
N THR A 127 -20.85 -4.32 10.12
CA THR A 127 -19.83 -5.31 9.79
C THR A 127 -19.77 -6.43 10.83
N LEU A 128 -19.99 -6.11 12.12
CA LEU A 128 -20.02 -7.08 13.22
C LEU A 128 -21.24 -8.01 13.17
N SER A 129 -22.37 -7.56 12.64
CA SER A 129 -23.64 -8.30 12.58
C SER A 129 -23.70 -9.38 11.48
N VAL A 130 -22.74 -9.38 10.57
CA VAL A 130 -22.67 -10.27 9.41
C VAL A 130 -21.48 -11.23 9.57
N PRO A 131 -21.62 -12.53 9.21
CA PRO A 131 -20.50 -13.45 9.16
C PRO A 131 -19.44 -12.97 8.16
N LEU A 132 -18.19 -13.35 8.40
CA LEU A 132 -17.13 -13.03 7.45
C LEU A 132 -17.29 -13.83 6.15
N PRO A 133 -16.88 -13.26 5.01
CA PRO A 133 -16.87 -14.00 3.76
C PRO A 133 -15.84 -15.14 3.82
N SER A 134 -16.11 -16.23 3.11
CA SER A 134 -15.27 -17.45 3.17
C SER A 134 -13.81 -17.18 2.82
N TRP A 135 -13.54 -16.36 1.80
CA TRP A 135 -12.17 -16.01 1.42
C TRP A 135 -11.39 -15.32 2.55
N SER A 136 -12.06 -14.57 3.43
CA SER A 136 -11.40 -13.89 4.56
C SER A 136 -10.87 -14.91 5.56
N THR A 137 -11.65 -15.95 5.85
CA THR A 137 -11.27 -17.01 6.79
C THR A 137 -10.34 -18.03 6.15
N GLU A 138 -10.60 -18.45 4.92
CA GLU A 138 -9.91 -19.54 4.25
C GLU A 138 -8.56 -19.10 3.65
N VAL A 139 -8.54 -17.93 2.99
CA VAL A 139 -7.35 -17.45 2.27
C VAL A 139 -6.48 -16.59 3.18
N LEU A 140 -7.08 -15.62 3.88
CA LEU A 140 -6.33 -14.69 4.75
C LEU A 140 -6.19 -15.18 6.20
N GLY A 141 -6.90 -16.25 6.58
CA GLY A 141 -6.91 -16.76 7.96
C GLY A 141 -7.49 -15.79 8.98
N ILE A 142 -8.27 -14.81 8.53
CA ILE A 142 -8.83 -13.78 9.40
C ILE A 142 -10.10 -14.31 10.04
N TRP A 143 -10.15 -14.25 11.37
CA TRP A 143 -11.33 -14.58 12.15
C TRP A 143 -11.64 -13.47 13.13
N ARG A 144 -12.91 -13.42 13.56
CA ARG A 144 -13.41 -12.43 14.50
C ARG A 144 -13.48 -13.03 15.89
N ALA A 145 -12.84 -12.40 16.87
CA ALA A 145 -12.95 -12.78 18.27
C ALA A 145 -14.27 -12.27 18.87
N SER A 146 -14.62 -12.77 20.07
CA SER A 146 -15.85 -12.42 20.78
C SER A 146 -15.96 -10.93 21.15
N ASP A 147 -14.83 -10.25 21.27
CA ASP A 147 -14.72 -8.80 21.51
C ASP A 147 -14.90 -7.96 20.22
N GLY A 148 -15.12 -8.60 19.07
CA GLY A 148 -15.27 -7.95 17.77
C GLY A 148 -13.94 -7.61 17.09
N THR A 149 -12.80 -7.96 17.67
CA THR A 149 -11.48 -7.74 17.08
C THR A 149 -11.13 -8.79 16.02
N TYR A 150 -10.37 -8.38 15.01
CA TYR A 150 -9.87 -9.27 13.98
C TYR A 150 -8.53 -9.88 14.37
N ARG A 151 -8.42 -11.20 14.22
CA ARG A 151 -7.20 -11.97 14.47
C ARG A 151 -6.88 -12.80 13.23
N SER A 152 -5.61 -13.12 13.03
CA SER A 152 -5.17 -13.97 11.92
C SER A 152 -4.50 -15.23 12.46
N MET A 153 -4.79 -16.37 11.83
CA MET A 153 -4.15 -17.65 12.14
C MET A 153 -2.80 -17.83 11.43
N PHE A 154 -2.57 -17.12 10.32
CA PHE A 154 -1.38 -17.30 9.47
C PHE A 154 -0.32 -16.21 9.63
N ILE A 155 -0.66 -15.12 10.32
CA ILE A 155 0.27 -13.99 10.54
C ILE A 155 0.78 -14.06 11.97
N ARG A 156 1.96 -14.68 12.17
CA ARG A 156 2.72 -14.44 13.40
C ARG A 156 3.11 -12.96 13.42
N PRO A 157 2.82 -12.20 14.49
CA PRO A 157 3.40 -10.88 14.63
C PRO A 157 4.89 -11.06 14.91
N ASN A 158 5.76 -10.72 13.95
CA ASN A 158 7.16 -10.42 14.26
C ASN A 158 7.20 -9.06 14.98
N GLU A 159 6.70 -9.00 16.22
CA GLU A 159 6.86 -7.84 17.12
C GLU A 159 8.35 -7.55 17.38
N THR A 160 9.20 -8.56 17.27
CA THR A 160 10.65 -8.46 17.37
C THR A 160 11.27 -7.67 16.21
N GLU A 161 10.75 -7.79 14.99
CA GLU A 161 11.29 -7.08 13.81
C GLU A 161 10.81 -5.64 13.72
N ARG A 162 9.63 -5.30 14.26
CA ARG A 162 9.17 -3.90 14.38
C ARG A 162 10.09 -3.06 15.26
N SER A 163 10.58 -3.66 16.34
CA SER A 163 11.47 -2.97 17.29
C SER A 163 12.89 -2.81 16.71
N GLN A 164 13.36 -3.82 15.95
CA GLN A 164 14.66 -3.78 15.30
C GLN A 164 14.68 -2.85 14.08
N LEU A 165 13.64 -2.87 13.23
CA LEU A 165 13.53 -1.96 12.08
C LEU A 165 13.34 -0.50 12.51
N ALA A 166 12.61 -0.23 13.60
CA ALA A 166 12.52 1.14 14.13
C ALA A 166 13.88 1.66 14.65
N GLN A 167 14.72 0.78 15.22
CA GLN A 167 16.09 1.12 15.62
C GLN A 167 17.04 1.23 14.40
N GLN A 168 16.84 0.41 13.37
CA GLN A 168 17.62 0.43 12.13
C GLN A 168 17.27 1.64 11.24
N GLU A 169 16.01 2.06 11.16
CA GLU A 169 15.56 3.29 10.48
C GLU A 169 16.11 4.55 11.17
N PHE A 170 16.24 4.54 12.50
CA PHE A 170 16.91 5.61 13.25
C PHE A 170 18.43 5.66 12.94
N ALA A 171 19.06 4.50 12.79
CA ALA A 171 20.46 4.40 12.40
C ALA A 171 20.70 4.81 10.93
N HIS A 172 19.84 4.41 9.99
CA HIS A 172 19.97 4.73 8.57
C HIS A 172 19.69 6.21 8.26
N ARG A 173 18.81 6.89 8.99
CA ARG A 173 18.64 8.36 8.87
C ARG A 173 19.93 9.11 9.22
N ASN A 174 20.64 8.69 10.27
CA ASN A 174 21.92 9.31 10.65
C ASN A 174 23.08 8.96 9.70
N VAL A 175 23.00 7.84 8.97
CA VAL A 175 24.03 7.46 7.97
C VAL A 175 23.85 8.22 6.65
N ASN A 176 22.60 8.57 6.27
CA ASN A 176 22.33 9.28 5.01
C ASN A 176 22.80 10.75 4.99
N GLU A 177 22.87 11.43 6.14
CA GLU A 177 23.48 12.78 6.20
C GLU A 177 24.99 12.72 5.95
N GLY A 178 25.67 11.67 6.43
CA GLY A 178 27.09 11.43 6.14
C GLY A 178 27.36 10.90 4.72
N GLY A 179 26.40 10.20 4.12
CA GLY A 179 26.51 9.66 2.76
C GLY A 179 26.44 10.73 1.67
N ILE A 180 25.59 11.75 1.85
CA ILE A 180 25.49 12.89 0.92
C ILE A 180 26.78 13.72 0.98
N LEU A 181 27.31 13.99 2.17
CA LEU A 181 28.58 14.70 2.35
C LEU A 181 29.77 13.93 1.73
N LYS A 182 29.81 12.60 1.89
CA LYS A 182 30.83 11.75 1.23
C LYS A 182 30.67 11.67 -0.30
N LEU A 183 29.45 11.70 -0.82
CA LEU A 183 29.20 11.76 -2.27
C LEU A 183 29.59 13.13 -2.85
N MET A 184 29.36 14.22 -2.11
CA MET A 184 29.82 15.56 -2.46
C MET A 184 31.36 15.66 -2.43
N GLU A 185 31.98 15.07 -1.41
CA GLU A 185 33.44 15.00 -1.25
C GLU A 185 34.11 14.10 -2.33
N TRP A 186 33.47 13.00 -2.74
CA TRP A 186 33.95 12.14 -3.84
C TRP A 186 33.78 12.76 -5.23
N LEU A 187 32.87 13.73 -5.37
CA LEU A 187 32.60 14.44 -6.62
C LEU A 187 33.37 15.77 -6.75
N ASP A 188 34.31 16.05 -5.84
CA ASP A 188 35.05 17.34 -5.75
C ASP A 188 34.13 18.56 -5.78
N LEU A 189 32.94 18.44 -5.18
CA LEU A 189 31.98 19.55 -5.01
C LEU A 189 32.17 20.18 -3.63
N ASN A 190 33.18 21.02 -3.48
CA ASN A 190 33.31 21.99 -2.38
C ASN A 190 33.26 23.41 -2.91
#